data_AF-A0A8T0F1T2-F1
#
_entry.id   AF-A0A8T0F1T2-F1
#
_cell.length_a   1.000
_cell.length_b   1.000
_cell.length_c   1.000
_cell.angle_alpha   90.00
_cell.angle_beta   90.00
_cell.angle_gamma   90.00
#
_symmetry.space_group_name_H-M   'P 1'
#
loop_
_entity.id
_entity.type
_entity.pdbx_description
1 polymer ?
#
loop_
_entity_poly.entity_id
_entity_poly.type
_entity_poly.pdbx_seq_one_letter_code
_entity_poly.pdbx_strand_id
1 'polypeptide(L)'
;MKKRNTTLLVLVFLKGFTPLQRSKLSKVTAILLAGGQIPPTVLSKILQDHLVKDGIALEFIMDVLKIWLGEKDSATVWASLRKAGLDSRLMDFFPTNKRSIENLTTTFKSNGLNQLLDYLIYLFYIKMP
;
A
#
# COMPACT_ATOMS: atom_id res chain seq x y z
N MET A 1 26.82 -1.88 -13.21
CA MET A 1 25.90 -0.80 -13.62
C MET A 1 24.66 -0.80 -12.72
N LYS A 2 24.59 0.12 -11.76
CA LYS A 2 23.40 0.32 -10.91
C LYS A 2 22.34 0.98 -11.79
N LYS A 3 21.34 0.23 -12.28
CA LYS A 3 20.18 0.81 -12.97
C LYS A 3 19.60 1.85 -12.03
N ARG A 4 19.76 3.13 -12.36
CA ARG A 4 19.08 4.23 -11.69
C ARG A 4 17.59 3.98 -11.90
N ASN A 5 16.92 3.46 -10.88
CA ASN A 5 15.49 3.27 -10.87
C ASN A 5 14.85 4.67 -10.87
N THR A 6 14.52 5.17 -12.05
CA THR A 6 13.87 6.47 -12.32
C THR A 6 12.41 6.50 -11.84
N THR A 7 12.08 5.77 -10.78
CA THR A 7 10.70 5.51 -10.37
C THR A 7 10.13 6.71 -9.61
N LEU A 8 9.33 7.50 -10.33
CA LEU A 8 8.26 8.39 -9.88
C LEU A 8 8.55 9.22 -8.62
N LEU A 9 9.29 10.32 -8.79
CA LEU A 9 9.40 11.42 -7.82
C LEU A 9 8.04 11.96 -7.37
N VAL A 10 6.98 11.80 -8.17
CA VAL A 10 5.67 12.39 -7.88
C VAL A 10 5.03 11.89 -6.58
N LEU A 11 5.28 10.62 -6.20
CA LEU A 11 4.69 10.05 -4.99
C LEU A 11 5.29 10.62 -3.69
N VAL A 12 6.52 11.13 -3.72
CA VAL A 12 7.10 11.77 -2.53
C VAL A 12 6.50 13.17 -2.30
N PHE A 13 5.83 13.74 -3.29
CA PHE A 13 5.15 15.03 -3.21
C PHE A 13 3.66 14.93 -2.87
N LEU A 14 3.18 13.78 -2.35
CA LEU A 14 1.77 13.57 -2.01
C LEU A 14 1.16 14.67 -1.13
N LYS A 15 1.96 15.28 -0.24
CA LYS A 15 1.55 16.38 0.63
C LYS A 15 1.17 17.66 -0.15
N GLY A 16 1.76 17.90 -1.32
CA GLY A 16 1.47 19.05 -2.16
C GLY A 16 0.19 18.91 -3.00
N PHE A 17 -0.39 17.71 -3.08
CA PHE A 17 -1.62 17.47 -3.84
C PHE A 17 -2.87 17.62 -2.97
N THR A 18 -3.97 18.03 -3.58
CA THR A 18 -5.29 18.00 -2.93
C THR A 18 -5.77 16.54 -2.74
N PRO A 19 -6.74 16.28 -1.84
CA PRO A 19 -7.30 14.93 -1.69
C PRO A 19 -7.81 14.33 -3.00
N LEU A 20 -8.48 15.14 -3.83
CA LEU A 20 -8.96 14.70 -5.15
C LEU A 20 -7.80 14.33 -6.10
N GLN A 21 -6.72 15.12 -6.11
CA GLN A 21 -5.53 14.81 -6.91
C GLN A 21 -4.84 13.53 -6.42
N ARG A 22 -4.75 13.32 -5.11
CA ARG A 22 -4.23 12.06 -4.53
C ARG A 22 -5.08 10.86 -4.94
N SER A 23 -6.40 10.98 -4.90
CA SER A 23 -7.30 9.90 -5.34
C SER A 23 -7.19 9.57 -6.84
N LYS A 24 -6.96 10.59 -7.69
CA LYS A 24 -6.66 10.35 -9.12
C LYS A 24 -5.30 9.65 -9.29
N LEU A 25 -4.30 10.07 -8.53
CA LEU A 25 -2.96 9.50 -8.59
C LEU A 25 -2.92 8.07 -8.05
N SER A 26 -3.69 7.74 -7.00
CA SER A 26 -3.81 6.37 -6.48
C SER A 26 -4.43 5.44 -7.53
N LYS A 27 -5.47 5.89 -8.26
CA LYS A 27 -6.06 5.17 -9.40
C LYS A 27 -5.05 4.87 -10.49
N VAL A 28 -4.34 5.88 -10.98
CA VAL A 28 -3.32 5.68 -12.02
C VAL A 28 -2.23 4.73 -11.53
N THR A 29 -1.77 4.90 -10.29
CA THR A 29 -0.74 4.04 -9.68
C THR A 29 -1.21 2.59 -9.61
N ALA A 30 -2.45 2.33 -9.17
CA ALA A 30 -3.01 0.99 -9.08
C ALA A 30 -3.11 0.30 -10.45
N ILE A 31 -3.58 1.00 -11.49
CA ILE A 31 -3.67 0.46 -12.85
C ILE A 31 -2.28 0.11 -13.40
N LEU A 32 -1.29 0.99 -13.20
CA LEU A 32 0.09 0.73 -13.62
C LEU A 32 0.76 -0.41 -12.85
N LEU A 33 0.37 -0.64 -11.59
CA LEU A 33 0.82 -1.80 -10.81
C LEU A 33 0.15 -3.08 -11.32
N ALA A 34 -1.15 -3.04 -11.56
CA ALA A 34 -1.92 -4.18 -12.05
C ALA A 34 -1.45 -4.65 -13.44
N GLY A 35 -1.10 -3.74 -14.34
CA GLY A 35 -0.53 -4.08 -15.65
C GLY A 35 0.97 -4.36 -15.64
N GLY A 36 1.65 -4.21 -14.49
CA GLY A 36 3.08 -4.47 -14.35
C GLY A 36 4.00 -3.41 -15.00
N GLN A 37 3.46 -2.23 -15.36
CA GLN A 37 4.25 -1.13 -15.94
C GLN A 37 5.17 -0.46 -14.91
N ILE A 38 4.82 -0.51 -13.63
CA ILE A 38 5.68 -0.02 -12.53
C ILE A 38 5.87 -1.11 -11.46
N PRO A 39 7.06 -1.16 -10.82
CA PRO A 39 7.32 -2.16 -9.79
C PRO A 39 6.62 -1.79 -8.47
N PRO A 40 6.10 -2.77 -7.69
CA PRO A 40 5.42 -2.48 -6.42
C PRO A 40 6.32 -1.85 -5.35
N THR A 41 7.65 -1.95 -5.51
CA THR A 41 8.65 -1.23 -4.67
C THR A 41 8.47 0.29 -4.69
N VAL A 42 7.74 0.84 -5.66
CA VAL A 42 7.39 2.26 -5.69
C VAL A 42 6.55 2.67 -4.47
N LEU A 43 5.74 1.77 -3.92
CA LEU A 43 4.88 2.05 -2.77
C LEU A 43 5.71 2.28 -1.50
N SER A 44 6.93 1.75 -1.39
CA SER A 44 7.82 2.07 -0.27
C SER A 44 8.24 3.55 -0.26
N LYS A 45 8.10 4.28 -1.38
CA LYS A 45 8.48 5.70 -1.45
C LYS A 45 7.58 6.61 -0.65
N ILE A 46 6.33 6.23 -0.39
CA ILE A 46 5.38 7.04 0.40
C ILE A 46 5.53 6.82 1.91
N LEU A 47 6.39 5.89 2.34
CA LEU A 47 6.78 5.70 3.75
C LEU A 47 7.77 6.79 4.21
N GLN A 48 7.47 8.06 3.90
CA GLN A 48 8.20 9.21 4.42
C GLN A 48 7.55 9.65 5.73
N ASP A 49 8.36 10.02 6.72
CA ASP A 49 7.86 10.37 8.06
C ASP A 49 6.72 11.39 8.05
N HIS A 50 6.82 12.43 7.22
CA HIS A 50 5.77 13.45 7.11
C HIS A 50 4.47 12.92 6.48
N LEU A 51 4.54 12.00 5.50
CA LEU A 51 3.35 11.40 4.89
C LEU A 51 2.68 10.39 5.81
N VAL A 52 3.48 9.63 6.56
CA VAL A 52 3.00 8.64 7.53
C VAL A 52 2.37 9.35 8.73
N LYS A 53 3.02 10.38 9.27
CA LYS A 53 2.51 11.18 10.39
C LYS A 53 1.18 11.85 10.06
N ASP A 54 1.05 12.40 8.85
CA ASP A 54 -0.16 13.09 8.41
C ASP A 54 -1.27 12.12 7.94
N GLY A 55 -1.03 10.81 7.96
CA GLY A 55 -1.98 9.79 7.52
C GLY A 55 -2.17 9.67 6.00
N ILE A 56 -1.48 10.51 5.22
CA ILE A 56 -1.55 10.56 3.75
C ILE A 56 -1.04 9.25 3.14
N ALA A 57 0.02 8.66 3.71
CA ALA A 57 0.56 7.39 3.23
C ALA A 57 -0.47 6.27 3.35
N LEU A 58 -1.20 6.21 4.47
CA LEU A 58 -2.24 5.22 4.74
C LEU A 58 -3.43 5.39 3.80
N GLU A 59 -3.97 6.60 3.69
CA GLU A 59 -5.10 6.89 2.79
C GLU A 59 -4.77 6.47 1.35
N PHE A 60 -3.59 6.86 0.87
CA PHE A 60 -3.15 6.57 -0.49
C PHE A 60 -2.99 5.06 -0.75
N ILE A 61 -2.36 4.31 0.16
CA ILE A 61 -2.17 2.87 -0.04
C ILE A 61 -3.50 2.10 0.02
N MET A 62 -4.46 2.53 0.84
CA MET A 62 -5.79 1.90 0.90
C MET A 62 -6.54 2.06 -0.43
N ASP A 63 -6.52 3.26 -1.01
CA ASP A 63 -7.08 3.51 -2.34
C ASP A 63 -6.40 2.62 -3.41
N VAL A 64 -5.06 2.58 -3.41
CA VAL A 64 -4.30 1.77 -4.37
C VAL A 64 -4.68 0.29 -4.26
N LEU A 65 -4.68 -0.27 -3.05
CA LEU A 65 -5.00 -1.69 -2.84
C LEU A 65 -6.44 -2.02 -3.25
N LYS A 66 -7.39 -1.13 -2.96
CA LYS A 66 -8.80 -1.32 -3.32
C LYS A 66 -8.99 -1.42 -4.83
N ILE A 67 -8.32 -0.54 -5.58
CA ILE A 67 -8.42 -0.53 -7.04
C ILE A 67 -7.63 -1.69 -7.63
N TRP A 68 -6.45 -2.00 -7.09
CA TRP A 68 -5.64 -3.10 -7.58
C TRP A 68 -6.34 -4.46 -7.39
N LEU A 69 -7.08 -4.65 -6.30
CA LEU A 69 -7.96 -5.82 -6.11
C LEU A 69 -9.15 -5.87 -7.08
N GLY A 70 -9.58 -4.72 -7.61
CA GLY A 70 -10.58 -4.70 -8.69
C GLY A 70 -10.03 -5.21 -10.02
N GLU A 71 -8.71 -5.09 -10.22
CA GLU A 71 -8.02 -5.47 -11.46
C GLU A 71 -7.39 -6.87 -11.40
N LYS A 72 -7.07 -7.37 -10.19
CA LYS A 72 -6.33 -8.63 -9.94
C LYS A 72 -6.88 -9.35 -8.71
N ASP A 73 -6.71 -10.67 -8.67
CA ASP A 73 -7.03 -11.46 -7.49
C ASP A 73 -6.09 -11.16 -6.30
N SER A 74 -6.54 -11.49 -5.08
CA SER A 74 -5.81 -11.23 -3.85
C SER A 74 -4.46 -11.95 -3.77
N ALA A 75 -4.33 -13.15 -4.33
CA ALA A 75 -3.07 -13.90 -4.33
C ALA A 75 -2.02 -13.21 -5.20
N THR A 76 -2.42 -12.69 -6.37
CA THR A 76 -1.56 -11.90 -7.26
C THR A 76 -1.09 -10.61 -6.59
N VAL A 77 -1.98 -9.89 -5.90
CA VAL A 77 -1.62 -8.68 -5.14
C VAL A 77 -0.62 -9.02 -4.03
N TRP A 78 -0.88 -10.06 -3.22
CA TRP A 78 0.02 -10.49 -2.16
C TRP A 78 1.39 -10.94 -2.67
N ALA A 79 1.44 -11.71 -3.75
CA ALA A 79 2.69 -12.12 -4.37
C ALA A 79 3.51 -10.90 -4.83
N SER A 80 2.85 -9.87 -5.35
CA SER A 80 3.49 -8.61 -5.76
C SER A 80 4.02 -7.81 -4.57
N LEU A 81 3.25 -7.70 -3.49
CA LEU A 81 3.68 -7.06 -2.24
C LEU A 81 4.88 -7.79 -1.61
N ARG A 82 4.86 -9.12 -1.60
CA ARG A 82 5.97 -9.95 -1.08
C ARG A 82 7.24 -9.77 -1.90
N LYS A 83 7.15 -9.79 -3.24
CA LYS A 83 8.30 -9.51 -4.12
C LYS A 83 8.91 -8.13 -3.88
N ALA A 84 8.11 -7.16 -3.42
CA ALA A 84 8.57 -5.83 -3.06
C ALA A 84 8.99 -5.68 -1.57
N GLY A 85 8.89 -6.75 -0.76
CA GLY A 85 9.19 -6.71 0.68
C GLY A 85 8.22 -5.85 1.49
N LEU A 86 6.98 -5.68 1.01
CA LEU A 86 5.93 -4.87 1.63
C LEU A 86 4.89 -5.70 2.41
N ASP A 87 4.88 -7.01 2.25
CA ASP A 87 3.91 -7.91 2.87
C ASP A 87 3.94 -7.87 4.41
N SER A 88 5.13 -7.75 4.99
CA SER A 88 5.34 -7.60 6.43
C SER A 88 5.31 -6.15 6.93
N ARG A 89 5.15 -5.17 6.03
CA ARG A 89 5.35 -3.75 6.32
C ARG A 89 4.09 -2.91 6.17
N LEU A 90 2.93 -3.53 6.03
CA LEU A 90 1.66 -2.81 5.89
C LEU A 90 1.35 -1.89 7.08
N MET A 91 1.79 -2.26 8.30
CA MET A 91 1.68 -1.37 9.47
C MET A 91 2.56 -0.12 9.37
N ASP A 92 3.63 -0.12 8.57
CA ASP A 92 4.51 1.04 8.43
C ASP A 92 3.79 2.25 7.82
N PHE A 93 2.73 2.01 7.03
CA PHE A 93 1.91 3.06 6.43
C PHE A 93 1.03 3.79 7.45
N PHE A 94 0.77 3.19 8.61
CA PHE A 94 -0.01 3.81 9.67
C PHE A 94 0.84 4.84 10.43
N PRO A 95 0.24 5.97 10.85
CA PRO A 95 0.84 6.83 11.86
C PRO A 95 1.31 6.00 13.06
N THR A 96 2.50 6.30 13.61
CA THR A 96 3.13 5.46 14.65
C THR A 96 2.21 5.20 15.85
N ASN A 97 1.42 6.19 16.27
CA ASN A 97 0.47 6.08 17.36
C ASN A 97 -0.82 5.29 17.03
N LYS A 98 -0.99 4.83 15.79
CA LYS A 98 -2.14 4.03 15.33
C LYS A 98 -1.74 2.61 14.90
N ARG A 99 -0.49 2.21 15.08
CA ARG A 99 -0.01 0.88 14.68
C ARG A 99 -0.48 -0.19 15.68
N SER A 100 -1.56 -0.86 15.32
CA SER A 100 -2.07 -2.04 16.02
C SER A 100 -2.74 -3.01 15.04
N ILE A 101 -2.83 -4.28 15.43
CA ILE A 101 -3.55 -5.30 14.64
C ILE A 101 -5.03 -4.92 14.51
N GLU A 102 -5.63 -4.40 15.58
CA GLU A 102 -7.02 -3.93 15.60
C GLU A 102 -7.24 -2.81 14.58
N ASN A 103 -6.41 -1.77 14.61
CA ASN A 103 -6.52 -0.66 13.65
C ASN A 103 -6.30 -1.12 12.21
N LEU A 104 -5.35 -2.02 11.98
CA LEU A 104 -5.13 -2.61 10.65
C LEU A 104 -6.39 -3.36 10.18
N THR A 105 -6.93 -4.23 11.02
CA THR A 105 -8.13 -5.03 10.74
C THR A 105 -9.32 -4.13 10.41
N THR A 106 -9.61 -3.16 11.27
CA THR A 106 -10.72 -2.20 11.09
C THR A 106 -10.55 -1.38 9.82
N THR A 107 -9.34 -0.89 9.55
CA THR A 107 -9.06 -0.09 8.34
C THR A 107 -9.23 -0.91 7.06
N PHE A 108 -8.76 -2.16 7.03
CA PHE A 108 -8.94 -3.02 5.86
C PHE A 108 -10.41 -3.35 5.63
N LYS A 109 -11.16 -3.67 6.69
CA LYS A 109 -12.60 -3.93 6.62
C LYS A 109 -13.38 -2.72 6.11
N SER A 110 -13.12 -1.54 6.67
CA SER A 110 -13.82 -0.30 6.26
C SER A 110 -13.51 0.12 4.82
N ASN A 111 -12.38 -0.30 4.27
CA ASN A 111 -12.00 -0.05 2.87
C ASN A 111 -12.44 -1.16 1.90
N GLY A 112 -13.11 -2.22 2.39
CA GLY A 112 -13.54 -3.35 1.55
C GLY A 112 -12.41 -4.31 1.16
N LEU A 113 -11.29 -4.29 1.88
CA LEU A 113 -10.10 -5.12 1.62
C LEU A 113 -10.12 -6.46 2.38
N ASN A 114 -11.31 -7.01 2.64
CA ASN A 114 -11.49 -8.23 3.44
C ASN A 114 -10.66 -9.41 2.88
N GLN A 115 -10.64 -9.56 1.56
CA GLN A 115 -9.88 -10.62 0.87
C GLN A 115 -8.37 -10.55 1.12
N LEU A 116 -7.81 -9.35 1.35
CA LEU A 116 -6.41 -9.22 1.73
C LEU A 116 -6.21 -9.52 3.22
N LEU A 117 -7.18 -9.12 4.06
CA LEU A 117 -7.13 -9.32 5.49
C LEU A 117 -7.12 -10.81 5.88
N ASP A 118 -7.90 -11.65 5.19
CA ASP A 118 -7.97 -13.10 5.46
C ASP A 118 -6.59 -13.76 5.34
N TYR A 119 -5.82 -13.39 4.31
CA TYR A 119 -4.46 -13.87 4.11
C TYR A 119 -3.48 -13.34 5.17
N LEU A 120 -3.68 -12.10 5.60
CA LEU A 120 -2.88 -11.43 6.63
C LEU A 120 -3.05 -12.11 7.99
N ILE A 121 -4.30 -12.43 8.36
CA ILE A 121 -4.63 -13.18 9.58
C ILE A 121 -4.03 -14.59 9.51
N TYR A 122 -4.21 -15.30 8.39
CA TYR A 122 -3.62 -16.63 8.20
C TYR A 122 -2.08 -16.62 8.39
N LEU A 123 -1.39 -15.61 7.87
CA LEU A 123 0.06 -15.45 8.07
C LEU A 123 0.43 -15.16 9.54
N PHE A 124 -0.35 -14.37 10.27
CA PHE A 124 -0.10 -14.11 11.69
C PHE A 124 -0.27 -15.38 12.54
N TYR A 125 -1.27 -16.21 12.25
CA TYR A 125 -1.51 -17.47 12.99
C TYR A 125 -0.43 -18.52 12.74
N ILE A 126 0.22 -18.55 11.57
CA ILE A 126 1.31 -19.51 11.27
C ILE A 126 2.67 -19.04 11.80
N LYS A 127 2.86 -17.73 12.00
CA LYS A 127 4.13 -17.15 12.49
C LYS A 127 4.19 -16.92 14.00
N MET A 128 3.15 -17.24 14.75
CA MET A 128 3.27 -17.33 16.21
C MET A 128 3.80 -18.71 16.60
N PRO A 129 4.93 -18.80 17.34
CA PRO A 129 5.36 -20.04 17.98
C PRO A 129 4.38 -20.49 19.08
#